data_AF-A0A2D4LKU8-F1
#
_entry.id   AF-A0A2D4LKU8-F1
#
_cell.length_a   1.000
_cell.length_b   1.000
_cell.length_c   1.000
_cell.angle_alpha   90.00
_cell.angle_beta   90.00
_cell.angle_gamma   90.00
#
_symmetry.space_group_name_H-M   'P 1'
#
loop_
_entity.id
_entity.type
_entity.pdbx_description
1 polymer ?
#
loop_
_entity_poly.entity_id
_entity_poly.type
_entity_poly.pdbx_seq_one_letter_code
_entity_poly.pdbx_strand_id
1 'polypeptide(L)'
;MNKDRYVMEMWKRKKIIQDYYEKLYYQENVQEDRIKQYLQEANLPQIPKDIEIMLEDNITMMKLTEALRKQNIGKAPGPDGLPVKFYKTFQETLNLPLLEVMN
;
A
#
# COMPACT_ATOMS: atom_id res chain seq x y z
N MET A 1 19.89 -11.95 32.70
CA MET A 1 19.85 -10.73 31.85
C MET A 1 19.53 -9.55 32.76
N ASN A 2 20.34 -8.49 32.75
CA ASN A 2 20.11 -7.33 33.62
C ASN A 2 18.92 -6.50 33.08
N LYS A 3 17.87 -6.35 33.90
CA LYS A 3 16.62 -5.65 33.56
C LYS A 3 16.87 -4.20 33.15
N ASP A 4 17.86 -3.54 33.76
CA ASP A 4 18.21 -2.14 33.46
C ASP A 4 18.83 -2.00 32.07
N ARG A 5 19.66 -2.98 31.67
CA ARG A 5 20.24 -3.02 30.32
C ARG A 5 19.16 -3.18 29.25
N TYR A 6 18.15 -4.02 29.51
CA TYR A 6 17.03 -4.23 28.58
C TYR A 6 16.18 -2.96 28.42
N VAL A 7 15.87 -2.27 29.52
CA VAL A 7 15.10 -1.01 29.50
C VAL A 7 15.85 0.09 28.75
N MET A 8 17.16 0.21 28.95
CA MET A 8 17.98 1.18 28.23
C MET A 8 18.01 0.92 26.72
N GLU A 9 18.11 -0.35 26.30
CA GLU A 9 18.07 -0.71 24.87
C GLU A 9 16.69 -0.43 24.24
N MET A 10 15.60 -0.69 24.97
CA MET A 10 14.24 -0.32 24.55
C MET A 10 14.09 1.18 24.34
N TRP A 11 14.62 1.98 25.27
CA TRP A 11 14.53 3.44 25.21
C TRP A 11 15.33 4.01 24.03
N LYS A 12 16.54 3.48 23.78
CA LYS A 12 17.33 3.82 22.59
C LYS A 12 16.57 3.52 21.29
N ARG A 13 15.97 2.34 21.18
CA ARG A 13 15.17 1.97 19.99
C ARG A 13 13.98 2.91 19.79
N LYS A 14 13.26 3.22 20.87
CA LYS A 14 12.14 4.17 20.81
C LYS A 14 12.61 5.55 20.34
N LYS A 15 13.75 6.03 20.85
CA LYS A 15 14.32 7.33 20.46
C LYS A 15 14.71 7.34 18.99
N ILE A 16 15.37 6.29 18.49
CA ILE A 16 15.73 6.16 17.06
C ILE A 16 14.48 6.18 16.18
N ILE A 17 13.43 5.44 16.54
CA ILE A 17 12.18 5.40 15.79
C ILE A 17 11.51 6.78 15.79
N GLN A 18 11.45 7.44 16.95
CA GLN A 18 10.90 8.77 17.07
C GLN A 18 11.65 9.78 16.19
N ASP A 19 12.98 9.85 16.31
CA ASP A 19 13.80 10.79 15.57
C ASP A 19 13.73 10.54 14.05
N TYR A 20 13.61 9.27 13.64
CA TYR A 20 13.40 8.89 12.25
C TYR A 20 12.07 9.43 11.72
N TYR A 21 10.96 9.16 12.41
CA TYR A 21 9.64 9.58 11.95
C TYR A 21 9.43 11.09 12.07
N GLU A 22 10.03 11.74 13.06
CA GLU A 22 10.03 13.21 13.17
C GLU A 22 10.70 13.84 11.95
N LYS A 23 11.83 13.30 11.49
CA LYS A 23 12.49 13.73 10.24
C LYS A 23 11.72 13.35 8.99
N LEU A 24 11.16 12.14 8.94
CA LEU A 24 10.42 11.64 7.78
C LEU A 24 9.18 12.49 7.49
N TYR A 25 8.44 12.86 8.55
CA TYR A 25 7.23 13.67 8.44
C TYR A 25 7.51 15.17 8.57
N TYR A 26 8.76 15.58 8.77
CA TYR A 26 9.16 16.97 8.61
C TYR A 26 9.06 17.33 7.13
N GLN A 27 8.03 18.09 6.78
CA GLN A 27 7.83 18.54 5.41
C GLN A 27 8.86 19.63 5.06
N GLU A 28 9.86 19.26 4.28
CA GLU A 28 10.66 20.25 3.55
C GLU A 28 9.77 20.89 2.47
N ASN A 29 9.84 22.22 2.34
CA ASN A 29 9.20 22.93 1.25
C ASN A 29 10.00 22.70 -0.04
N VAL A 30 9.76 21.57 -0.70
CA VAL A 30 10.38 21.23 -1.99
C VAL A 30 9.62 21.93 -3.11
N GLN A 31 10.32 22.75 -3.90
CA GLN A 31 9.74 23.37 -5.08
C GLN A 31 9.33 22.31 -6.11
N GLU A 32 8.14 22.46 -6.72
CA GLU A 32 7.63 21.54 -7.73
C GLU A 32 8.60 21.32 -8.90
N ASP A 33 9.33 22.35 -9.31
CA ASP A 33 10.28 22.26 -10.42
C ASP A 33 11.44 21.31 -10.11
N ARG A 34 11.88 21.24 -8.85
CA ARG A 34 12.90 20.28 -8.42
C ARG A 34 12.37 18.84 -8.48
N ILE A 35 11.09 18.63 -8.20
CA ILE A 35 10.44 17.32 -8.31
C ILE A 35 10.32 16.93 -9.79
N LYS A 36 9.88 17.84 -10.66
CA LYS A 36 9.78 17.62 -12.11
C LYS A 36 11.14 17.29 -12.71
N GLN A 37 12.17 18.06 -12.38
CA GLN A 37 13.54 17.81 -12.83
C GLN A 37 14.02 16.42 -12.40
N TYR A 38 13.86 16.07 -11.12
CA TYR A 38 14.23 14.75 -10.62
C TYR A 38 13.55 13.60 -11.39
N LEU A 39 12.24 13.72 -11.65
CA LEU A 39 11.48 12.70 -12.39
C LEU A 39 11.90 12.60 -13.86
N GLN A 40 12.26 13.73 -14.49
CA GLN A 40 12.79 13.76 -15.86
C GLN A 40 14.17 13.10 -15.94
N GLU A 41 15.05 13.42 -14.98
CA GLU A 41 16.41 12.84 -14.91
C GLU A 41 16.40 11.36 -14.55
N ALA A 42 15.41 10.90 -13.78
CA ALA A 42 15.28 9.51 -13.35
C ALA A 42 15.05 8.52 -14.51
N ASN A 43 14.74 9.01 -15.72
CA ASN A 43 14.51 8.21 -16.93
C ASN A 43 13.62 6.98 -16.66
N LEU A 44 12.50 7.22 -15.97
CA LEU A 44 11.59 6.16 -15.51
C LEU A 44 11.01 5.41 -16.71
N PRO A 45 10.85 4.07 -16.61
CA PRO A 45 10.20 3.30 -17.66
C PRO A 45 8.78 3.80 -17.89
N GLN A 46 8.47 4.16 -19.13
CA GLN A 46 7.13 4.50 -19.55
C GLN A 46 6.38 3.22 -19.91
N ILE A 47 5.12 3.11 -19.47
CA ILE A 47 4.27 2.00 -19.89
C ILE A 47 3.89 2.18 -21.37
N PRO A 48 3.90 1.10 -22.17
CA PRO A 48 3.37 1.13 -23.54
C PRO A 48 1.89 1.53 -23.58
N LYS A 49 1.46 2.18 -24.68
CA LYS A 49 0.11 2.74 -24.78
C LYS A 49 -1.00 1.68 -24.71
N ASP A 50 -0.73 0.48 -25.21
CA ASP A 50 -1.63 -0.67 -25.11
C ASP A 50 -1.81 -1.14 -23.66
N ILE A 51 -0.74 -1.13 -22.86
CA ILE A 51 -0.80 -1.44 -21.43
C ILE A 51 -1.55 -0.35 -20.67
N GLU A 52 -1.34 0.92 -21.01
CA GLU A 52 -2.08 2.05 -20.43
C GLU A 52 -3.59 1.89 -20.67
N ILE A 53 -4.00 1.64 -21.92
CA ILE A 53 -5.41 1.39 -22.27
C ILE A 53 -5.97 0.19 -21.49
N MET A 54 -5.21 -0.89 -21.38
CA MET A 54 -5.62 -2.08 -20.62
C MET A 54 -5.77 -1.81 -19.11
N LEU A 55 -4.98 -0.89 -18.55
CA LEU A 55 -5.05 -0.49 -17.14
C LEU A 55 -6.22 0.46 -16.86
N GLU A 56 -6.64 1.25 -17.86
CA GLU A 56 -7.82 2.13 -17.80
C GLU A 56 -9.14 1.38 -18.05
N ASP A 57 -9.08 0.15 -18.57
CA ASP A 57 -10.26 -0.66 -18.82
C ASP A 57 -10.90 -1.19 -17.52
N ASN A 58 -12.19 -1.48 -17.59
CA ASN A 58 -12.96 -1.97 -16.45
C ASN A 58 -12.35 -3.25 -15.86
N ILE A 59 -12.40 -3.35 -14.54
CA ILE A 59 -12.11 -4.58 -13.81
C ILE A 59 -13.13 -5.62 -14.24
N THR A 60 -12.62 -6.79 -14.66
CA THR A 60 -13.45 -7.93 -15.01
C THR A 60 -13.67 -8.82 -13.80
N MET A 61 -14.76 -9.59 -13.81
CA MET A 61 -15.03 -10.58 -12.76
C MET A 61 -13.86 -11.57 -12.57
N MET A 62 -13.20 -11.95 -13.67
CA MET A 62 -12.02 -12.81 -13.62
C MET A 62 -10.86 -12.15 -12.88
N LYS A 63 -10.53 -10.88 -13.19
CA LYS A 63 -9.48 -10.13 -12.50
C LYS A 63 -9.80 -9.98 -11.00
N LEU A 64 -11.05 -9.66 -10.66
CA LEU A 64 -11.51 -9.52 -9.27
C LEU A 64 -11.33 -10.83 -8.49
N THR A 65 -11.87 -11.93 -9.02
CA THR A 65 -11.82 -13.24 -8.36
C THR A 65 -10.38 -13.77 -8.23
N GLU A 66 -9.53 -13.52 -9.22
CA GLU A 66 -8.12 -13.88 -9.15
C GLU A 66 -7.35 -13.08 -8.10
N ALA A 67 -7.62 -11.77 -8.00
CA ALA A 67 -7.02 -10.90 -6.99
C ALA A 67 -7.40 -11.34 -5.57
N LEU A 68 -8.69 -11.61 -5.34
CA LEU A 68 -9.17 -12.16 -4.06
C LEU A 68 -8.49 -13.48 -3.73
N ARG A 69 -8.39 -14.41 -4.69
CA ARG A 69 -7.71 -15.71 -4.50
C ARG A 69 -6.25 -15.52 -4.07
N LYS A 70 -5.51 -14.66 -4.78
CA LYS A 70 -4.07 -14.37 -4.54
C LYS A 70 -3.80 -13.64 -3.22
N GLN A 71 -4.81 -13.00 -2.62
CA GLN A 71 -4.62 -12.22 -1.41
C GLN A 71 -4.24 -13.11 -0.21
N ASN A 72 -3.14 -12.73 0.46
CA ASN A 72 -2.59 -13.47 1.59
C ASN A 72 -3.47 -13.35 2.85
N ILE A 73 -3.68 -14.48 3.52
CA ILE A 73 -4.40 -14.54 4.81
C ILE A 73 -3.51 -13.97 5.92
N GLY A 74 -4.13 -13.33 6.93
CA GLY A 74 -3.43 -12.83 8.12
C GLY A 74 -2.77 -11.46 7.95
N LYS A 75 -3.06 -10.76 6.86
CA LYS A 75 -2.73 -9.33 6.73
C LYS A 75 -3.74 -8.48 7.48
N ALA A 76 -3.30 -7.30 7.93
CA ALA A 76 -4.18 -6.31 8.51
C ALA A 76 -5.29 -5.94 7.50
N PRO A 77 -6.52 -5.68 7.98
CA PRO A 77 -7.61 -5.25 7.12
C PRO A 77 -7.28 -3.91 6.45
N GLY A 78 -7.94 -3.65 5.33
CA GLY A 78 -7.84 -2.38 4.62
C GLY A 78 -8.56 -1.24 5.36
N PRO A 79 -8.74 -0.09 4.70
CA PRO A 79 -9.51 1.03 5.25
C PRO A 79 -10.97 0.69 5.56
N ASP A 80 -11.50 -0.40 4.97
CA ASP A 80 -12.83 -0.95 5.26
C ASP A 80 -12.94 -1.70 6.59
N GLY A 81 -11.81 -2.03 7.24
CA GLY A 81 -11.78 -2.83 8.47
C GLY A 81 -12.11 -4.31 8.28
N LEU A 82 -12.33 -4.79 7.05
CA LEU A 82 -12.73 -6.17 6.77
C LEU A 82 -11.51 -7.03 6.39
N PRO A 83 -11.32 -8.20 7.03
CA PRO A 83 -10.20 -9.06 6.69
C PRO A 83 -10.46 -9.77 5.36
N VAL A 84 -9.38 -10.17 4.66
CA VAL A 84 -9.47 -11.02 3.45
C VAL A 84 -10.33 -12.29 3.66
N LYS A 85 -10.38 -12.83 4.88
CA LYS A 85 -11.21 -13.99 5.21
C LYS A 85 -12.69 -13.70 5.01
N PHE A 86 -13.16 -12.47 5.27
CA PHE A 86 -14.54 -12.06 5.02
C PHE A 86 -14.85 -12.16 3.53
N TYR A 87 -14.04 -11.52 2.69
CA TYR A 87 -14.21 -11.51 1.24
C TYR A 87 -14.14 -12.90 0.61
N LYS A 88 -13.22 -13.76 1.06
CA LYS A 88 -13.13 -15.15 0.59
C LYS A 88 -14.31 -16.00 1.04
N THR A 89 -14.81 -15.80 2.27
CA THR A 89 -15.94 -16.56 2.81
C THR A 89 -17.24 -16.23 2.09
N PHE A 90 -17.50 -14.96 1.81
CA PHE A 90 -18.74 -14.48 1.21
C PHE A 90 -18.61 -14.14 -0.27
N GLN A 91 -17.61 -14.71 -0.95
CA GLN A 91 -17.22 -14.33 -2.31
C GLN A 91 -18.40 -14.47 -3.29
N GLU A 92 -19.20 -15.54 -3.19
CA GLU A 92 -20.35 -15.76 -4.07
C GLU A 92 -21.41 -14.66 -3.94
N THR A 93 -21.66 -14.17 -2.73
CA THR A 93 -22.60 -13.07 -2.47
C THR A 93 -22.02 -11.71 -2.84
N LEU A 94 -20.70 -11.53 -2.63
CA LEU A 94 -20.05 -10.22 -2.73
C LEU A 94 -19.46 -9.91 -4.11
N ASN A 95 -19.22 -10.90 -4.97
CA ASN A 95 -18.55 -10.69 -6.26
C ASN A 95 -19.22 -9.61 -7.12
N LEU A 96 -20.55 -9.66 -7.27
CA LEU A 96 -21.29 -8.66 -8.05
C LEU A 96 -21.24 -7.26 -7.44
N PRO A 97 -21.62 -7.05 -6.16
CA PRO A 97 -21.55 -5.71 -5.58
C PRO A 97 -20.11 -5.18 -5.47
N LEU A 98 -19.11 -6.04 -5.26
CA LEU A 98 -17.70 -5.64 -5.30
C LEU A 98 -17.28 -5.19 -6.70
N LEU A 99 -17.71 -5.89 -7.74
CA LEU A 99 -17.38 -5.51 -9.11
C LEU A 99 -18.01 -4.17 -9.49
N GLU A 100 -19.22 -3.89 -9.01
CA GLU A 100 -19.92 -2.61 -9.24
C GLU A 100 -19.24 -1.45 -8.52
N VAL A 101 -18.75 -1.65 -7.29
CA VAL A 101 -18.09 -0.58 -6.51
C VAL A 101 -16.67 -0.27 -7.01
N MET A 102 -16.01 -1.23 -7.65
CA MET A 102 -14.61 -1.11 -8.06
C MET A 102 -14.42 -0.54 -9.48
N ASN A 103 -15.50 -0.42 -10.25
CA ASN A 103 -15.54 0.21 -11.57
C ASN A 103 -16.23 1.58 -11.46
#